data_AF-A0A151AFX7-F1
#
_entry.id   AF-A0A151AFX7-F1
#
_cell.length_a   1.000
_cell.length_b   1.000
_cell.length_c   1.000
_cell.angle_alpha   90.00
_cell.angle_beta   90.00
_cell.angle_gamma   90.00
#
_symmetry.space_group_name_H-M   'P 1'
#
loop_
_entity.id
_entity.type
_entity.pdbx_description
1 polymer ?
#
loop_
_entity_poly.entity_id
_entity_poly.type
_entity_poly.pdbx_seq_one_letter_code
_entity_poly.pdbx_strand_id
1 'polypeptide(L)' 'MAAKERSSQTMNEWCMTCDRETEHAVSLEIRTEGSNPKTDHYSREPYRLTRCLGCGERRSQRMNNA' A
#
# COMPACT_ATOMS: atom_id res chain seq x y z
N MET A 1 -6.82 -12.43 19.16
CA MET A 1 -6.42 -11.31 18.28
C MET A 1 -5.88 -11.91 17.00
N ALA A 2 -6.48 -11.65 15.84
CA ALA A 2 -5.99 -12.17 14.56
C ALA A 2 -6.03 -11.02 13.54
N ALA A 3 -5.00 -10.18 13.55
CA ALA A 3 -4.70 -9.38 12.38
C ALA A 3 -4.26 -10.37 11.32
N LYS A 4 -5.17 -10.76 10.41
CA LYS A 4 -4.80 -11.53 9.24
C LYS A 4 -4.04 -10.58 8.32
N GLU A 5 -2.77 -10.38 8.62
CA GLU A 5 -1.79 -9.70 7.80
C GLU A 5 -1.85 -10.35 6.41
N ARG A 6 -2.61 -9.71 5.51
CA ARG A 6 -2.75 -10.14 4.12
C ARG A 6 -1.35 -10.03 3.53
N SER A 7 -0.76 -11.18 3.30
CA SER A 7 0.58 -11.46 2.79
C SER A 7 1.19 -10.27 2.05
N SER A 8 2.21 -9.65 2.63
CA SER A 8 3.11 -8.75 1.92
C SER A 8 3.81 -9.56 0.83
N GLN A 9 3.56 -9.24 -0.43
CA GLN A 9 4.13 -9.93 -1.58
C GLN A 9 5.38 -9.19 -2.04
N THR A 10 6.49 -9.90 -2.19
CA THR A 10 7.68 -9.37 -2.86
C THR A 10 7.58 -9.68 -4.35
N MET A 11 7.79 -8.65 -5.18
CA MET A 11 7.80 -8.78 -6.64
C MET A 11 8.81 -7.81 -7.24
N ASN A 12 9.42 -8.19 -8.35
CA ASN A 12 10.29 -7.28 -9.09
C ASN A 12 9.44 -6.22 -9.81
N GLU A 13 9.72 -4.95 -9.53
CA GLU A 13 9.09 -3.80 -10.16
C GLU A 13 10.18 -2.78 -10.52
N TRP A 14 9.93 -1.98 -11.56
CA TRP A 14 10.83 -0.90 -11.92
C TRP A 14 10.88 0.16 -10.82
N CYS A 15 12.07 0.39 -10.27
CA CYS A 15 12.29 1.45 -9.29
C CYS A 15 12.73 2.73 -10.01
N MET A 16 11.95 3.80 -9.87
CA MET A 16 12.32 5.12 -10.40
C MET A 16 13.57 5.70 -9.73
N THR A 17 13.83 5.35 -8.47
CA THR A 17 15.00 5.83 -7.72
C THR A 17 16.28 5.09 -8.07
N CYS A 18 16.19 3.77 -8.34
CA CYS A 18 17.35 2.97 -8.76
C CYS A 18 17.54 2.92 -10.29
N ASP A 19 16.57 3.41 -11.05
CA ASP A 19 16.49 3.32 -12.51
C ASP A 19 16.71 1.89 -13.05
N ARG A 20 16.16 0.90 -12.34
CA ARG A 20 16.25 -0.52 -12.70
C ARG A 20 15.15 -1.34 -12.06
N GLU A 21 14.96 -2.57 -12.53
CA GLU A 21 14.12 -3.56 -11.87
C GLU A 21 14.73 -3.97 -10.53
N THR A 22 13.96 -3.81 -9.45
CA THR A 22 14.38 -4.22 -8.11
C THR A 22 13.25 -4.91 -7.39
N GLU A 23 13.58 -5.70 -6.38
CA GLU A 23 12.58 -6.35 -5.54
C GLU A 23 11.83 -5.30 -4.71
N HIS A 24 10.51 -5.23 -4.87
CA HIS A 24 9.62 -4.36 -4.15
C HIS A 24 8.71 -5.19 -3.24
N ALA A 25 8.68 -4.85 -1.96
CA ALA A 25 7.69 -5.36 -1.02
C ALA A 25 6.37 -4.60 -1.18
N VAL A 26 5.33 -5.31 -1.61
CA VAL A 26 4.00 -4.77 -1.89
C VAL A 26 3.02 -5.28 -0.84
N SER A 27 2.29 -4.38 -0.20
CA SER A 27 1.30 -4.69 0.83
C SER A 27 0.02 -3.89 0.59
N LEU A 28 -1.12 -4.47 0.99
CA LEU A 28 -2.42 -3.80 0.88
C LEU A 28 -2.88 -3.38 2.28
N GLU A 29 -3.06 -2.08 2.47
CA GLU A 29 -3.58 -1.50 3.71
C GLU A 29 -4.95 -0.90 3.45
N ILE A 30 -5.94 -1.22 4.27
CA ILE A 30 -7.25 -0.58 4.21
C ILE A 30 -7.22 0.57 5.22
N ARG A 31 -7.24 1.81 4.74
CA ARG A 31 -7.34 2.99 5.59
C ARG A 31 -8.79 3.43 5.67
N THR A 32 -9.20 3.88 6.85
CA THR A 32 -10.50 4.51 7.04
C THR A 32 -10.26 6.00 6.98
N GLU A 33 -10.75 6.67 5.94
CA GLU A 33 -10.66 8.12 5.81
C GLU A 33 -12.02 8.74 6.09
N GLY A 34 -12.15 9.34 7.28
CA GLY A 34 -13.35 10.04 7.71
C GLY A 34 -13.00 10.98 8.86
N SER A 35 -13.45 12.23 8.77
CA SER A 35 -13.33 13.23 9.84
C SER A 35 -14.66 13.44 10.58
N ASN A 36 -15.68 12.61 10.29
CA ASN A 36 -17.05 12.83 10.71
C ASN A 36 -17.65 11.55 11.34
N PRO A 37 -17.87 11.52 12.67
CA PRO A 37 -18.28 10.31 13.41
C PRO A 37 -19.66 9.74 13.04
N LYS A 38 -20.42 10.41 12.14
CA LYS A 38 -21.79 10.03 11.74
C LYS A 38 -21.84 9.29 10.38
N THR A 39 -20.81 9.41 9.55
CA THR A 39 -20.67 8.74 8.24
C THR A 39 -19.37 7.94 8.11
N ASP A 40 -18.55 7.97 9.17
CA ASP A 40 -17.16 7.48 9.25
C ASP A 40 -16.95 6.01 8.89
N HIS A 41 -18.00 5.19 9.01
CA HIS A 41 -17.87 3.75 8.89
C HIS A 41 -17.81 3.23 7.44
N TYR A 42 -17.98 4.10 6.44
CA TYR A 42 -18.19 3.66 5.05
C TYR A 42 -17.05 3.96 4.06
N SER A 43 -16.12 4.86 4.36
CA SER A 43 -14.97 5.14 3.48
C SER A 43 -13.75 4.30 3.86
N ARG A 44 -13.83 3.00 3.55
CA ARG A 44 -12.70 2.07 3.62
C ARG A 44 -11.98 2.08 2.28
N GLU A 45 -10.84 2.77 2.23
CA GLU A 45 -10.09 2.94 0.99
C GLU A 45 -8.88 1.99 0.98
N PRO A 46 -8.76 1.11 -0.03
CA PRO A 46 -7.58 0.27 -0.18
C PRO A 46 -6.39 1.09 -0.71
N TYR A 47 -5.28 0.97 -0.01
CA TYR A 47 -3.98 1.53 -0.36
C TYR A 47 -3.02 0.40 -0.71
N ARG A 48 -2.40 0.49 -1.89
CA ARG A 48 -1.22 -0.31 -2.26
C ARG A 48 0.01 0.40 -1.72
N LEU A 49 0.65 -0.18 -0.72
CA LEU A 49 1.95 0.25 -0.23
C LEU A 49 3.03 -0.55 -0.97
N THR A 50 3.96 0.12 -1.63
CA THR A 50 5.14 -0.49 -2.23
C THR A 50 6.39 0.05 -1.56
N ARG A 51 7.34 -0.83 -1.26
CA ARG A 51 8.65 -0.47 -0.73
C ARG A 51 9.75 -1.13 -1.55
N CYS A 52 10.62 -0.33 -2.15
CA CYS A 52 11.82 -0.86 -2.79
C CYS A 52 12.76 -1.44 -1.74
N LEU A 53 13.18 -2.70 -1.90
CA LEU A 53 14.17 -3.33 -1.02
C LEU A 53 15.61 -2.97 -1.42
N GLY A 54 15.82 -2.42 -2.62
CA GLY A 54 17.12 -1.96 -3.10
C GLY A 54 17.54 -0.61 -2.51
N CYS A 55 16.69 0.43 -2.62
CA CYS A 55 16.99 1.78 -2.10
C CYS A 55 16.18 2.16 -0.85
N GLY A 56 15.16 1.39 -0.49
CA GLY A 56 14.28 1.69 0.66
C GLY A 56 13.12 2.64 0.35
N GLU A 57 12.97 3.11 -0.89
CA GLU A 57 11.89 4.03 -1.31
C GLU A 57 10.50 3.46 -1.00
N ARG A 58 9.59 4.28 -0.47
CA ARG A 58 8.22 3.88 -0.11
C ARG A 58 7.20 4.70 -0.87
N ARG A 59 6.25 4.03 -1.52
CA ARG A 59 5.15 4.66 -2.25
C ARG A 59 3.82 4.08 -1.78
N SER A 60 2.83 4.94 -1.62
CA SER A 60 1.46 4.54 -1.31
C SER A 60 0.56 4.99 -2.45
N GLN A 61 -0.12 4.05 -3.09
CA GLN A 61 -1.04 4.32 -4.18
C GLN A 61 -2.45 3.96 -3.73
N ARG A 62 -3.35 4.96 -3.72
CA ARG A 62 -4.77 4.72 -3.46
C ARG A 62 -5.36 3.95 -4.63
N MET A 63 -6.04 2.84 -4.35
CA MET A 63 -6.64 1.97 -5.38
C MET A 63 -8.12 2.29 -5.64
N ASN A 64 -8.61 3.42 -5.12
CA ASN A 64 -9.96 3.91 -5.41
C ASN A 64 -9.92 4.69 -6.74
N ASN A 65 -10.11 3.98 -7.85
CA ASN A 65 -10.56 4.57 -9.12
C ASN A 65 -12.02 4.16 -9.28
N ALA A 66 -12.93 4.91 -8.65
CA ALA A 66 -14.34 4.94 -9.03
C ALA A 66 -14.54 5.99 -10.12
#